data_AF-A0A7X7VRU1-F1
#
_entry.id   AF-A0A7X7VRU1-F1
#
_cell.length_a   1.000
_cell.length_b   1.000
_cell.length_c   1.000
_cell.angle_alpha   90.00
_cell.angle_beta   90.00
_cell.angle_gamma   90.00
#
_symmetry.space_group_name_H-M   'P 1'
#
loop_
_entity.id
_entity.type
_entity.pdbx_description
1 polymer ?
#
loop_
_entity_poly.entity_id
_entity_poly.type
_entity_poly.pdbx_seq_one_letter_code
_entity_poly.pdbx_strand_id
1 'polypeptide(L)'
;MNQTDTQLVCDSGCPLCGGGTLREELLLYNIPTESYHALQVEFASLTGKKLSPDSDVSILSGGQKVLLMCLCALFSPARKILFINLCHSLDAVNRARTKELITPRHNGCDISYSEEGYAASQG
;
A
#
# COMPACT_ATOMS: atom_id res chain seq x y z
N MET A 1 17.22 -11.09 23.53
CA MET A 1 16.33 -10.10 22.87
C MET A 1 15.44 -10.88 21.93
N ASN A 2 14.16 -11.02 22.25
CA ASN A 2 13.22 -11.69 21.35
C ASN A 2 13.05 -10.81 20.12
N GLN A 3 13.46 -11.34 18.97
CA GLN A 3 13.26 -10.72 17.68
C GLN A 3 11.75 -10.71 17.43
N THR A 4 11.07 -9.64 17.83
CA THR A 4 9.70 -9.39 17.39
C THR A 4 9.78 -9.28 15.88
N ASP A 5 9.16 -10.23 15.18
CA ASP A 5 8.98 -10.18 13.73
C ASP A 5 8.37 -8.83 13.34
N THR A 6 9.20 -7.90 12.89
CA THR A 6 8.76 -6.57 12.47
C THR A 6 8.05 -6.72 11.13
N GLN A 7 6.73 -6.58 11.14
CA GLN A 7 5.88 -6.56 9.94
C GLN A 7 5.61 -5.13 9.49
N LEU A 8 5.51 -4.92 8.18
CA LEU A 8 5.01 -3.67 7.61
C LEU A 8 3.48 -3.66 7.73
N VAL A 9 2.93 -2.73 8.50
CA VAL A 9 1.48 -2.59 8.69
C VAL A 9 0.94 -1.55 7.70
N CYS A 10 -0.07 -1.95 6.94
CA CYS A 10 -0.73 -1.15 5.92
C CYS A 10 -2.22 -1.02 6.26
N ASP A 11 -2.61 0.07 6.91
CA ASP A 11 -4.01 0.33 7.29
C ASP A 11 -4.75 1.11 6.20
N SER A 12 -5.78 0.48 5.63
CA SER A 12 -6.56 1.09 4.55
C SER A 12 -7.46 2.24 5.02
N GLY A 13 -7.69 2.38 6.33
CA GLY A 13 -8.32 3.56 6.93
C GLY A 13 -7.41 4.80 6.88
N CYS A 14 -6.10 4.60 6.81
CA CYS A 14 -5.07 5.64 6.76
C CYS A 14 -3.99 5.30 5.71
N PRO A 15 -4.33 5.19 4.41
CA PRO A 15 -3.50 4.48 3.44
C PRO A 15 -2.21 5.19 3.02
N LEU A 16 -2.08 6.49 3.28
CA LEU A 16 -0.87 7.26 2.99
C LEU A 16 -0.54 8.11 4.22
N CYS A 17 0.74 8.20 4.55
CA CYS A 17 1.20 8.84 5.77
C CYS A 17 1.77 10.23 5.52
N GLY A 18 2.26 10.52 4.31
CA GLY A 18 2.97 11.76 3.99
C GLY A 18 2.05 12.93 3.63
N GLY A 19 0.87 12.67 3.06
CA GLY A 19 -0.05 13.73 2.60
C GLY A 19 0.53 14.68 1.55
N GLY A 20 1.77 14.46 1.10
CA GLY A 20 2.53 15.32 0.19
C GLY A 20 2.84 14.62 -1.13
N THR A 21 4.12 14.34 -1.40
CA THR A 21 4.57 13.85 -2.72
C THR A 21 4.73 12.34 -2.77
N LEU A 22 4.67 11.75 -3.97
CA LEU A 22 4.98 10.33 -4.15
C LEU A 22 6.39 9.99 -3.63
N ARG A 23 7.37 10.89 -3.78
CA ARG A 23 8.74 10.72 -3.29
C ARG A 23 8.79 10.43 -1.79
N GLU A 24 7.96 11.08 -0.99
CA GLU A 24 7.91 10.87 0.46
C GLU A 24 7.43 9.45 0.77
N GLU A 25 6.39 8.98 0.09
CA GLU A 25 5.89 7.61 0.26
C GLU A 25 6.93 6.58 -0.19
N LEU A 26 7.61 6.80 -1.32
CA LEU A 26 8.70 5.93 -1.78
C LEU A 26 9.84 5.81 -0.76
N LEU A 27 10.13 6.89 -0.03
CA LEU A 27 11.12 6.90 1.04
C LEU A 27 10.62 6.18 2.30
N LEU A 28 9.37 6.43 2.72
CA LEU A 28 8.78 5.81 3.91
C LEU A 28 8.71 4.28 3.80
N TYR A 29 8.40 3.78 2.61
CA TYR A 29 8.37 2.34 2.32
C TYR A 29 9.74 1.77 1.95
N ASN A 30 10.80 2.60 1.96
CA ASN A 30 12.15 2.22 1.56
C ASN A 30 12.19 1.51 0.20
N ILE A 31 11.45 2.05 -0.78
CA ILE A 31 11.38 1.47 -2.12
C ILE A 31 12.75 1.62 -2.80
N PRO A 32 13.31 0.55 -3.39
CA PRO A 32 14.54 0.66 -4.16
C PRO A 32 14.33 1.55 -5.39
N THR A 33 15.29 2.42 -5.71
CA THR A 33 15.19 3.40 -6.80
C THR A 33 14.92 2.76 -8.17
N GLU A 34 15.47 1.57 -8.41
CA GLU A 34 15.26 0.76 -9.60
C GLU A 34 13.81 0.29 -9.76
N SER A 35 13.04 0.26 -8.67
CA SER A 35 11.63 -0.14 -8.65
C SER A 35 10.67 1.03 -8.89
N TYR A 36 11.14 2.29 -8.86
CA TYR A 36 10.26 3.47 -8.94
C TYR A 36 9.46 3.49 -10.24
N HIS A 37 10.14 3.25 -11.37
CA HIS A 37 9.48 3.24 -12.67
C HIS A 37 8.46 2.11 -12.77
N ALA A 38 8.79 0.91 -12.30
CA ALA A 38 7.88 -0.23 -12.30
C ALA A 38 6.62 0.05 -11.45
N LEU A 39 6.79 0.66 -10.27
CA LEU A 39 5.67 1.06 -9.41
C LEU A 39 4.78 2.10 -10.11
N GLN A 40 5.36 3.12 -10.73
CA GLN A 40 4.61 4.16 -11.46
C GLN A 40 3.83 3.61 -12.65
N VAL A 41 4.43 2.69 -13.42
CA VAL A 41 3.78 2.01 -14.55
C VAL A 41 2.60 1.17 -14.05
N GLU A 42 2.80 0.41 -12.98
CA GLU A 42 1.75 -0.43 -12.39
C GLU A 42 0.60 0.41 -11.84
N PHE A 43 0.90 1.52 -11.16
CA PHE A 43 -0.14 2.43 -10.69
C PHE A 43 -0.93 3.05 -11.85
N ALA A 44 -0.24 3.42 -12.94
CA ALA A 44 -0.87 3.97 -14.13
C ALA A 44 -1.74 2.94 -14.88
N SER A 45 -1.32 1.68 -14.96
CA SER A 45 -2.12 0.61 -15.60
C SER A 45 -3.43 0.35 -14.84
N LEU A 46 -3.38 0.40 -13.51
CA LEU A 46 -4.55 0.15 -12.66
C LEU A 46 -5.52 1.32 -12.60
N THR A 47 -5.00 2.55 -12.60
CA THR A 47 -5.82 3.74 -12.29
C THR A 47 -6.01 4.70 -13.47
N GLY A 48 -5.21 4.56 -14.53
CA GLY A 48 -5.10 5.52 -15.63
C GLY A 48 -4.36 6.81 -15.27
N LYS A 49 -3.94 7.00 -14.01
CA LYS A 49 -3.22 8.20 -13.56
C LYS A 49 -1.71 7.98 -13.60
N LYS A 50 -1.01 8.87 -14.30
CA LYS A 50 0.46 8.90 -14.29
C LYS A 50 0.95 9.70 -13.09
N LEU A 51 1.88 9.14 -12.34
CA LEU A 51 2.57 9.82 -11.25
C LEU A 51 4.06 9.92 -11.55
N SER A 52 4.66 11.00 -11.08
CA SER A 52 6.11 11.21 -10.98
C SER A 52 6.49 11.33 -9.50
N PRO A 53 7.77 11.24 -9.13
CA PRO A 53 8.18 11.40 -7.73
C PRO A 53 7.68 12.69 -7.08
N ASP A 54 7.59 13.77 -7.86
CA ASP A 54 7.16 15.09 -7.34
C ASP A 54 5.65 15.31 -7.45
N SER A 55 4.89 14.29 -7.86
CA SER A 55 3.42 14.37 -7.91
C SER A 55 2.84 14.40 -6.51
N ASP A 56 1.94 15.36 -6.28
CA ASP A 56 1.10 15.44 -5.09
C ASP A 56 0.13 14.24 -5.05
N VAL A 57 0.23 13.40 -4.02
CA VAL A 57 -0.62 12.21 -3.83
C VAL A 57 -1.90 12.51 -3.05
N SER A 58 -2.04 13.73 -2.49
CA SER A 58 -3.25 14.17 -1.80
C SER A 58 -4.46 14.21 -2.73
N ILE A 59 -4.25 14.46 -4.02
CA ILE A 59 -5.27 14.55 -5.09
C ILE A 59 -5.89 13.20 -5.49
N LEU A 60 -5.33 12.09 -4.99
CA LEU A 60 -5.84 10.75 -5.27
C LEU A 60 -7.15 10.51 -4.50
N SER A 61 -8.08 9.76 -5.10
CA SER A 61 -9.28 9.31 -4.38
C SER A 61 -8.89 8.32 -3.28
N GLY A 62 -9.76 8.08 -2.29
CA GLY A 62 -9.50 7.12 -1.21
C GLY A 62 -9.06 5.74 -1.73
N GLY A 63 -9.80 5.18 -2.69
CA GLY A 63 -9.42 3.89 -3.30
C GLY A 63 -8.09 3.93 -4.06
N GLN A 64 -7.75 5.04 -4.71
CA GLN A 64 -6.44 5.21 -5.38
C GLN A 64 -5.30 5.28 -4.35
N LYS A 65 -5.53 5.90 -3.20
CA LYS A 65 -4.56 5.94 -2.10
C LYS A 65 -4.31 4.55 -1.53
N VAL A 66 -5.36 3.76 -1.33
CA VAL A 66 -5.24 2.34 -0.90
C VAL A 66 -4.47 1.51 -1.93
N LEU A 67 -4.74 1.69 -3.23
CA LEU A 67 -3.98 0.98 -4.28
C LEU A 67 -2.49 1.38 -4.28
N LEU A 68 -2.20 2.67 -4.09
CA LEU A 68 -0.83 3.15 -3.99
C LEU A 68 -0.12 2.56 -2.75
N MET A 69 -0.79 2.52 -1.60
CA MET A 69 -0.30 1.88 -0.38
C MET A 69 0.08 0.41 -0.64
N CYS A 70 -0.82 -0.35 -1.25
CA CYS A 70 -0.57 -1.75 -1.59
C CYS A 70 0.64 -1.90 -2.51
N LEU A 71 0.76 -1.05 -3.53
CA LEU A 71 1.92 -1.08 -4.41
C LEU A 71 3.22 -0.76 -3.67
N CYS A 72 3.25 0.31 -2.87
CA CYS A 72 4.41 0.64 -2.05
C CYS A 72 4.78 -0.53 -1.14
N ALA A 73 3.83 -1.13 -0.45
CA ALA A 73 4.07 -2.29 0.40
C ALA A 73 4.69 -3.47 -0.39
N LEU A 74 4.15 -3.79 -1.55
CA LEU A 74 4.59 -4.91 -2.39
C LEU A 74 5.92 -4.68 -3.12
N PHE A 75 6.35 -3.43 -3.29
CA PHE A 75 7.68 -3.06 -3.81
C PHE A 75 8.69 -2.76 -2.70
N SER A 76 8.25 -2.74 -1.44
CA SER A 76 9.13 -2.57 -0.28
C SER A 76 9.99 -3.81 -0.05
N PRO A 77 11.12 -3.69 0.67
CA PRO A 77 11.92 -4.84 1.07
C PRO A 77 11.31 -5.64 2.24
N ALA A 78 10.09 -5.33 2.68
CA ALA A 78 9.44 -6.01 3.80
C ALA A 78 9.21 -7.49 3.48
N ARG A 79 9.54 -8.36 4.44
CA ARG A 79 9.31 -9.81 4.35
C ARG A 79 7.95 -10.25 4.89
N LYS A 80 7.32 -9.38 5.68
CA LYS A 80 6.03 -9.59 6.34
C LYS A 80 5.20 -8.33 6.15
N ILE A 81 4.02 -8.46 5.58
CA ILE A 81 3.07 -7.35 5.37
C ILE A 81 1.73 -7.74 6.00
N LEU A 82 1.16 -6.82 6.78
CA LEU A 82 -0.19 -6.93 7.32
C LEU A 82 -1.06 -5.84 6.70
N PHE A 83 -2.07 -6.24 5.94
CA PHE A 83 -3.11 -5.33 5.44
C PHE A 83 -4.29 -5.28 6.42
N ILE A 84 -4.67 -4.08 6.85
CA ILE A 84 -5.79 -3.86 7.76
C ILE A 84 -6.95 -3.20 7.00
N ASN A 85 -8.18 -3.70 7.20
CA ASN A 85 -9.45 -3.19 6.66
C ASN A 85 -9.47 -3.02 5.13
N LEU A 86 -8.75 -3.88 4.40
CA LEU A 86 -8.52 -3.73 2.97
C LEU A 86 -9.80 -3.92 2.17
N CYS A 87 -10.64 -4.90 2.55
CA CYS A 87 -11.87 -5.18 1.83
C CYS A 87 -12.95 -4.11 2.08
N HIS A 88 -12.98 -3.54 3.29
CA HIS A 88 -13.97 -2.55 3.69
C HIS A 88 -13.75 -1.16 3.07
N SER A 89 -12.49 -0.82 2.80
CA SER A 89 -12.11 0.51 2.28
C SER A 89 -12.19 0.63 0.76
N LEU A 90 -12.48 -0.47 0.06
CA LEU A 90 -12.44 -0.56 -1.40
C LEU A 90 -13.82 -0.87 -1.99
N ASP A 91 -14.16 -0.22 -3.09
CA ASP A 91 -15.30 -0.62 -3.94
C ASP A 91 -15.02 -1.94 -4.68
N ALA A 92 -16.03 -2.49 -5.36
CA ALA A 92 -15.90 -3.76 -6.06
C ALA A 92 -14.77 -3.79 -7.11
N VAL A 93 -14.54 -2.66 -7.80
CA VAL A 93 -13.51 -2.55 -8.84
C VAL A 93 -12.12 -2.53 -8.21
N ASN A 94 -11.93 -1.72 -7.17
CA ASN A 94 -10.64 -1.61 -6.50
C ASN A 94 -10.31 -2.86 -5.67
N ARG A 95 -11.31 -3.58 -5.15
CA ARG A 95 -11.12 -4.91 -4.55
C ARG A 95 -10.57 -5.91 -5.56
N ALA A 96 -11.11 -5.95 -6.77
CA ALA A 96 -10.60 -6.83 -7.83
C ALA A 96 -9.13 -6.49 -8.17
N ARG A 97 -8.85 -5.20 -8.40
CA ARG A 97 -7.49 -4.70 -8.67
C ARG A 97 -6.49 -5.03 -7.57
N THR A 98 -6.89 -4.90 -6.31
CA THR A 98 -6.02 -5.20 -5.17
C THR A 98 -5.71 -6.69 -5.06
N LYS A 99 -6.67 -7.57 -5.37
CA LYS A 99 -6.42 -9.01 -5.44
C LYS A 99 -5.46 -9.37 -6.58
N GLU A 100 -5.61 -8.75 -7.75
CA GLU A 100 -4.72 -8.90 -8.89
C GLU A 100 -3.28 -8.47 -8.55
N LEU A 101 -3.13 -7.42 -7.74
CA LEU A 101 -1.82 -6.94 -7.26
C LEU A 101 -1.12 -7.90 -6.29
N ILE A 102 -1.85 -8.38 -5.29
CA ILE A 102 -1.23 -9.09 -4.15
C ILE A 102 -0.89 -10.54 -4.52
N THR A 103 -1.76 -11.22 -5.29
CA THR A 103 -1.62 -12.65 -5.59
C THR A 103 -0.28 -13.01 -6.27
N PRO A 104 0.20 -12.28 -7.29
CA PRO A 104 1.44 -12.63 -7.99
C PRO A 104 2.72 -12.31 -7.20
N ARG A 105 2.65 -11.40 -6.22
CA ARG A 105 3.81 -10.84 -5.51
C ARG A 105 4.10 -11.51 -4.16
N HIS A 106 3.37 -12.58 -3.85
CA HIS A 106 3.56 -13.39 -2.65
C HIS A 106 4.87 -14.22 -2.63
N ASN A 107 5.67 -14.21 -3.71
CA ASN A 107 6.88 -15.03 -3.80
C ASN A 107 8.02 -14.44 -2.95
N GLY A 108 8.03 -14.78 -1.66
CA GLY A 108 9.07 -14.41 -0.69
C GLY A 108 8.65 -13.39 0.37
N CYS A 109 7.42 -12.87 0.27
CA CYS A 109 6.81 -12.03 1.29
C CYS A 109 5.61 -12.77 1.90
N ASP A 110 5.58 -12.85 3.23
CA ASP A 110 4.47 -13.38 4.02
C ASP A 110 3.41 -12.27 4.17
N ILE A 111 2.21 -12.50 3.62
CA ILE A 111 1.15 -11.49 3.57
C ILE A 111 -0.03 -11.98 4.40
N SER A 112 -0.45 -11.13 5.34
CA SER A 112 -1.59 -11.36 6.23
C SER A 112 -2.61 -10.25 6.12
N TYR A 113 -3.84 -10.54 6.53
CA TYR A 113 -4.97 -9.61 6.50
C TYR A 113 -5.67 -9.58 7.85
N SER A 114 -6.05 -8.40 8.30
CA SER A 114 -6.94 -8.20 9.45
C SER A 114 -8.10 -7.32 9.04
N GLU A 115 -9.32 -7.80 9.26
CA GLU A 115 -10.55 -7.02 9.11
C GLU A 115 -11.14 -6.67 10.49
N GLU A 116 -10.37 -6.88 11.57
CA GLU A 116 -10.69 -6.33 12.88
C GLU A 116 -10.44 -4.82 12.83
N GLY A 117 -11.49 -4.09 12.47
CA GLY A 117 -11.53 -2.64 12.64
C GLY A 117 -11.09 -2.30 14.05
N TYR A 118 -10.29 -1.23 14.20
CA TYR A 118 -9.99 -0.62 15.49
C TYR A 118 -11.31 -0.52 16.28
N ALA A 119 -11.54 -1.44 17.20
CA ALA A 119 -12.47 -1.23 18.28
C ALA A 119 -11.86 -0.07 19.05
N ALA A 120 -12.31 1.15 18.74
CA ALA A 120 -12.03 2.30 19.57
C ALA A 120 -12.41 1.88 20.98
N SER A 121 -11.40 1.71 21.83
CA SER A 121 -11.58 1.60 23.26
C SER A 121 -12.27 2.89 23.70
N GLN A 122 -13.60 2.81 23.80
CA GLN A 122 -14.44 3.76 24.49
C GLN A 122 -14.05 3.68 25.97
N GLY A 123 -13.19 4.61 26.38
CA GLY A 123 -13.04 5.01 27.77
C GLY A 123 -14.01 6.14 28.09
#